data_AF-A0A0F9FLX9-F1
#
_entry.id   AF-A0A0F9FLX9-F1
#
_cell.length_a   1.000
_cell.length_b   1.000
_cell.length_c   1.000
_cell.angle_alpha   90.00
_cell.angle_beta   90.00
_cell.angle_gamma   90.00
#
_symmetry.space_group_name_H-M   'P 1'
#
loop_
_entity.id
_entity.type
_entity.pdbx_description
1 polymer ?
#
loop_
_entity_poly.entity_id
_entity_poly.type
_entity_poly.pdbx_seq_one_letter_code
_entity_poly.pdbx_strand_id
1 'polypeptide(L)'
;IEMKELLLQSKEELLESANKLKFKVDRSSKEDDLRDSIMNESIRQTVEIEERVRLKYQEQRKMKNDIAEIRAEADIRHIKLEIPQEPTLTDIIRLKKQLNLSIKELKPSPETIAIEKSKKVYAIFRNLQQKDEDVHFNVGGKYWFHLWPGKVYVIPEWLINYCRRTAIEPNYEKKILRTLETAQTDEWVEQSVRAESEQRWSFETLGDAPKDASFGIVVDSDILKSSK
;
A
#
# COMPACT_ATOMS: atom_id res chain seq x y z
N ILE A 1 -4.21 -9.27 30.37
CA ILE A 1 -5.18 -10.21 30.96
C ILE A 1 -5.60 -11.12 29.83
N GLU A 2 -5.36 -12.42 29.93
CA GLU A 2 -5.75 -13.33 28.85
C GLU A 2 -7.28 -13.51 28.86
N MET A 3 -7.89 -13.65 27.67
CA MET A 3 -9.35 -13.73 27.51
C MET A 3 -10.00 -14.84 28.37
N LYS A 4 -9.24 -15.90 28.68
CA LYS A 4 -9.67 -17.01 29.55
C LYS A 4 -9.76 -16.62 31.02
N GLU A 5 -8.99 -15.62 31.47
CA GLU A 5 -8.97 -15.18 32.87
C GLU A 5 -10.18 -14.30 33.20
N LEU A 6 -10.66 -13.48 32.26
CA LEU A 6 -11.84 -12.60 32.46
C LEU A 6 -13.17 -13.37 32.53
N LEU A 7 -13.24 -14.53 31.88
CA LEU A 7 -14.44 -15.37 31.83
C LEU A 7 -14.73 -16.08 33.17
N LEU A 8 -13.72 -16.22 34.03
CA LEU A 8 -13.82 -16.89 35.32
C LEU A 8 -13.92 -15.91 36.51
N GLN A 9 -13.82 -14.61 36.24
CA GLN A 9 -13.82 -13.57 37.27
C GLN A 9 -15.25 -13.20 37.70
N SER A 10 -15.40 -13.05 39.01
CA SER A 10 -16.57 -12.50 39.66
C SER A 10 -16.71 -10.99 39.40
N LYS A 11 -17.92 -10.44 39.60
CA LYS A 11 -18.18 -9.00 39.42
C LYS A 11 -17.22 -8.10 40.20
N GLU A 12 -16.82 -8.51 41.41
CA GLU A 12 -15.90 -7.76 42.27
C GLU A 12 -14.47 -7.73 41.70
N GLU A 13 -13.98 -8.87 41.19
CA GLU A 13 -12.67 -8.99 40.53
C GLU A 13 -12.60 -8.23 39.20
N LEU A 14 -13.71 -8.16 38.48
CA LEU A 14 -13.84 -7.35 37.26
C LEU A 14 -13.77 -5.85 37.60
N LEU A 15 -14.45 -5.39 38.66
CA LEU A 15 -14.36 -4.00 39.11
C LEU A 15 -12.94 -3.64 39.59
N GLU A 16 -12.24 -4.57 40.25
CA GLU A 16 -10.84 -4.38 40.61
C GLU A 16 -9.93 -4.28 39.38
N SER A 17 -10.15 -5.13 38.36
CA SER A 17 -9.43 -5.09 37.09
C SER A 17 -9.67 -3.78 36.33
N ALA A 18 -10.89 -3.26 36.33
CA ALA A 18 -11.21 -1.95 35.75
C ALA A 18 -10.48 -0.80 36.47
N ASN A 19 -10.40 -0.85 37.81
CA ASN A 19 -9.65 0.14 38.58
C ASN A 19 -8.14 0.08 38.29
N LYS A 20 -7.57 -1.11 38.12
CA LYS A 20 -6.15 -1.29 37.72
C LYS A 20 -5.87 -0.68 36.35
N LEU A 21 -6.81 -0.81 35.42
CA LEU A 21 -6.76 -0.18 34.09
C LEU A 21 -7.07 1.32 34.10
N LYS A 22 -7.37 1.92 35.27
CA LYS A 22 -7.84 3.30 35.44
C LYS A 22 -9.09 3.62 34.60
N PHE A 23 -9.92 2.62 34.36
CA PHE A 23 -11.13 2.71 33.55
C PHE A 23 -12.35 2.84 34.46
N LYS A 24 -13.15 3.89 34.24
CA LYS A 24 -14.38 4.11 35.02
C LYS A 24 -15.50 3.27 34.44
N VAL A 25 -16.05 2.37 35.25
CA VAL A 25 -17.19 1.52 34.87
C VAL A 25 -18.36 1.78 35.78
N ASP A 26 -19.56 1.71 35.20
CA ASP A 26 -20.79 1.78 35.97
C ASP A 26 -20.97 0.48 36.77
N ARG A 27 -21.09 0.61 38.09
CA ARG A 27 -21.27 -0.53 39.01
C ARG A 27 -22.63 -1.21 38.84
N SER A 28 -23.59 -0.52 38.23
CA SER A 28 -24.93 -1.03 37.97
C SER A 28 -25.02 -1.89 36.70
N SER A 29 -23.98 -1.91 35.87
CA SER A 29 -23.94 -2.74 34.66
C SER A 29 -24.00 -4.25 34.96
N LYS A 30 -24.55 -5.00 33.99
CA LYS A 30 -24.54 -6.47 34.02
C LYS A 30 -23.10 -6.97 33.90
N GLU A 31 -22.82 -8.16 34.46
CA GLU A 31 -21.46 -8.72 34.45
C GLU A 31 -20.90 -8.88 33.04
N ASP A 32 -21.71 -9.32 32.08
CA ASP A 32 -21.27 -9.52 30.69
C ASP A 32 -20.90 -8.19 30.02
N ASP A 33 -21.72 -7.14 30.21
CA ASP A 33 -21.41 -5.79 29.71
C ASP A 33 -20.14 -5.21 30.38
N LEU A 34 -19.90 -5.56 31.65
CA LEU A 34 -18.71 -5.18 32.40
C LEU A 34 -17.46 -5.88 31.84
N ARG A 35 -17.56 -7.19 31.56
CA ARG A 35 -16.49 -8.00 30.94
C ARG A 35 -16.12 -7.45 29.57
N ASP A 36 -17.11 -7.19 28.72
CA ASP A 36 -16.89 -6.67 27.38
C ASP A 36 -16.24 -5.28 27.42
N SER A 37 -16.67 -4.42 28.34
CA SER A 37 -16.10 -3.07 28.51
C SER A 37 -14.64 -3.11 28.97
N ILE A 38 -14.32 -3.98 29.93
CA ILE A 38 -12.95 -4.18 30.43
C ILE A 38 -12.06 -4.80 29.34
N MET A 39 -12.60 -5.76 28.60
CA MET A 39 -11.89 -6.40 27.49
C MET A 39 -11.54 -5.39 26.40
N ASN A 40 -12.51 -4.60 25.97
CA ASN A 40 -12.31 -3.57 24.95
C ASN A 40 -11.29 -2.52 25.39
N GLU A 41 -11.31 -2.10 26.65
CA GLU A 41 -10.32 -1.17 27.19
C GLU A 41 -8.92 -1.79 27.27
N SER A 42 -8.81 -3.05 27.71
CA SER A 42 -7.53 -3.77 27.71
C SER A 42 -6.96 -3.89 26.30
N ILE A 43 -7.79 -4.24 25.31
CA ILE A 43 -7.40 -4.28 23.90
C ILE A 43 -6.91 -2.91 23.45
N ARG A 44 -7.67 -1.84 23.76
CA ARG A 44 -7.29 -0.46 23.39
C ARG A 44 -5.93 -0.07 23.94
N GLN A 45 -5.67 -0.32 25.22
CA GLN A 45 -4.37 -0.02 25.84
C GLN A 45 -3.24 -0.84 25.23
N THR A 46 -3.47 -2.12 24.92
CA THR A 46 -2.48 -2.94 24.22
C THR A 46 -2.17 -2.39 22.83
N VAL A 47 -3.19 -2.02 22.04
CA VAL A 47 -3.00 -1.40 20.72
C VAL A 47 -2.23 -0.09 20.82
N GLU A 48 -2.54 0.78 21.79
CA GLU A 48 -1.79 2.01 22.01
C GLU A 48 -0.31 1.75 22.36
N ILE A 49 -0.03 0.74 23.18
CA ILE A 49 1.34 0.36 23.53
C ILE A 49 2.08 -0.15 22.30
N GLU A 50 1.46 -1.04 21.52
CA GLU A 50 2.02 -1.57 20.29
C GLU A 50 2.30 -0.46 19.26
N GLU A 51 1.38 0.50 19.12
CA GLU A 51 1.57 1.64 18.23
C GLU A 51 2.72 2.53 18.69
N ARG A 52 2.83 2.84 19.99
CA ARG A 52 3.97 3.59 20.54
C ARG A 52 5.29 2.87 20.31
N VAL A 53 5.34 1.55 20.52
CA VAL A 53 6.54 0.73 20.26
C VAL A 53 6.89 0.74 18.77
N ARG A 54 5.90 0.60 17.89
CA ARG A 54 6.07 0.66 16.44
C ARG A 54 6.61 2.01 15.98
N LEU A 55 6.06 3.12 16.47
CA LEU A 55 6.51 4.47 16.16
C LEU A 55 7.95 4.69 16.64
N LYS A 56 8.27 4.30 17.88
CA LYS A 56 9.65 4.36 18.41
C LYS A 56 10.62 3.55 17.54
N TYR A 57 10.22 2.37 17.09
CA TYR A 57 11.04 1.53 16.22
C TYR A 57 11.24 2.15 14.82
N GLN A 58 10.21 2.77 14.26
CA GLN A 58 10.30 3.52 13.00
C GLN A 58 11.25 4.72 13.12
N GLU A 59 11.16 5.49 14.20
CA GLU A 59 12.07 6.60 14.48
C GLU A 59 13.53 6.12 14.62
N GLN A 60 13.76 5.05 15.38
CA GLN A 60 15.10 4.47 15.52
C GLN A 60 15.67 3.97 14.19
N ARG A 61 14.85 3.34 13.34
CA ARG A 61 15.28 2.92 11.99
C ARG A 61 15.62 4.12 11.12
N LYS A 62 14.78 5.15 11.12
CA LYS A 62 15.02 6.38 10.35
C LYS A 62 16.33 7.03 10.79
N MET A 63 16.56 7.12 12.09
CA MET A 63 17.79 7.68 12.68
C MET A 63 19.04 6.89 12.27
N LYS A 64 18.99 5.56 12.30
CA LYS A 64 20.09 4.69 11.83
C LYS A 64 20.38 4.88 10.35
N ASN A 65 19.35 4.97 9.51
CA ASN A 65 19.50 5.20 8.07
C ASN A 65 20.12 6.57 7.79
N ASP A 66 19.68 7.62 8.48
CA ASP A 66 20.23 8.96 8.35
C ASP A 66 21.72 9.01 8.72
N ILE A 67 22.13 8.31 9.78
CA ILE A 67 23.55 8.22 10.17
C ILE A 67 24.37 7.46 9.12
N ALA A 68 23.82 6.36 8.58
CA ALA A 68 24.49 5.60 7.53
C ALA A 68 24.67 6.44 6.25
N GLU A 69 23.66 7.23 5.88
CA GLU A 69 23.72 8.19 4.76
C GLU A 69 24.80 9.25 5.00
N ILE A 70 24.84 9.85 6.20
CA ILE A 70 25.87 10.83 6.59
C ILE A 70 27.26 10.22 6.48
N ARG A 71 27.46 8.99 6.99
CA ARG A 71 28.77 8.30 6.92
C ARG A 71 29.17 8.03 5.47
N ALA A 72 28.27 7.48 4.66
CA ALA A 72 28.55 7.19 3.26
C ALA A 72 28.93 8.47 2.49
N GLU A 73 28.20 9.56 2.69
CA GLU A 73 28.51 10.82 2.02
C GLU A 73 29.81 11.46 2.52
N ALA A 74 30.09 11.36 3.83
CA ALA A 74 31.35 11.79 4.41
C ALA A 74 32.55 11.06 3.79
N ASP A 75 32.43 9.74 3.63
CA ASP A 75 33.44 8.89 3.02
C ASP A 75 33.65 9.23 1.55
N ILE A 76 32.57 9.42 0.77
CA ILE A 76 32.62 9.84 -0.65
C ILE A 76 33.34 11.18 -0.81
N ARG A 77 33.10 12.13 0.11
CA ARG A 77 33.69 13.47 0.05
C ARG A 77 35.02 13.58 0.79
N HIS A 78 35.50 12.48 1.39
CA HIS A 78 36.70 12.44 2.23
C HIS A 78 36.71 13.50 3.34
N ILE A 79 35.54 13.80 3.91
CA ILE A 79 35.39 14.75 5.02
C ILE A 79 35.43 13.97 6.34
N LYS A 80 36.35 14.31 7.24
CA LYS A 80 36.34 13.74 8.59
C LYS A 80 35.17 14.33 9.40
N LEU A 81 34.24 13.48 9.80
CA LEU A 81 33.09 13.83 10.63
C LEU A 81 33.10 13.05 11.94
N GLU A 82 33.01 13.77 13.04
CA GLU A 82 32.83 13.19 14.37
C GLU A 82 31.34 12.94 14.62
N ILE A 83 30.93 11.68 14.52
CA ILE A 83 29.56 11.25 14.82
C ILE A 83 29.52 10.75 16.27
N PRO A 84 28.70 11.36 17.15
CA PRO A 84 28.52 10.90 18.52
C PRO A 84 28.06 9.42 18.60
N GLN A 85 28.41 8.72 19.68
CA GLN A 85 27.96 7.33 19.90
C GLN A 85 26.43 7.23 20.06
N GLU A 86 25.83 8.22 20.73
CA GLU A 86 24.38 8.37 20.87
C GLU A 86 23.92 9.67 20.21
N PRO A 87 23.71 9.68 18.88
CA PRO A 87 23.37 10.88 18.16
C PRO A 87 21.93 11.30 18.46
N THR A 88 21.75 12.58 18.76
CA THR A 88 20.42 13.19 18.89
C THR A 88 19.89 13.64 17.53
N LEU A 89 18.58 13.91 17.43
CA LEU A 89 17.98 14.48 16.21
C LEU A 89 18.64 15.80 15.82
N THR A 90 19.02 16.62 16.79
CA THR A 90 19.74 17.89 16.57
C THR A 90 21.13 17.68 15.97
N ASP A 91 21.85 16.63 16.38
CA ASP A 91 23.16 16.30 15.82
C ASP A 91 23.03 15.87 14.36
N ILE A 92 22.02 15.06 14.03
CA ILE A 92 21.77 14.59 12.66
C ILE A 92 21.47 15.76 11.74
N ILE A 93 20.63 16.69 12.16
CA ILE A 93 20.32 17.90 11.38
C ILE A 93 21.59 18.74 11.15
N ARG A 94 22.42 18.92 12.20
CA ARG A 94 23.69 19.65 12.10
C ARG A 94 24.66 18.98 11.12
N LEU A 95 24.82 17.65 11.21
CA LEU A 95 25.71 16.86 10.36
C LEU A 95 25.24 16.89 8.89
N LYS A 96 23.93 16.74 8.64
CA LYS A 96 23.36 16.87 7.29
C LYS A 96 23.62 18.26 6.70
N LYS A 97 23.47 19.32 7.50
CA LYS A 97 23.77 20.70 7.09
C LYS A 97 25.26 20.90 6.78
N GLN A 98 26.15 20.34 7.61
CA GLN A 98 27.61 20.40 7.39
C GLN A 98 28.02 19.71 6.08
N LEU A 99 27.41 18.57 5.77
CA LEU A 99 27.64 17.88 4.51
C LEU A 99 26.92 18.52 3.32
N ASN A 100 26.19 19.61 3.51
CA ASN A 100 25.27 20.17 2.52
C ASN A 100 24.44 19.06 1.86
N LEU A 101 24.05 18.06 2.65
CA LEU A 101 23.04 17.08 2.30
C LEU A 101 21.71 17.83 2.34
N SER A 102 21.49 18.71 1.34
CA SER A 102 20.13 19.07 0.98
C SER A 102 19.44 17.73 0.75
N ILE A 103 18.40 17.44 1.53
CA ILE A 103 17.50 16.32 1.24
C ILE A 103 17.19 16.45 -0.24
N LYS A 104 17.78 15.60 -1.08
CA LYS A 104 17.39 15.54 -2.48
C LYS A 104 15.99 15.00 -2.39
N GLU A 105 15.00 15.89 -2.37
CA GLU A 105 13.62 15.49 -2.56
C GLU A 105 13.62 14.67 -3.83
N LEU A 106 13.37 13.37 -3.67
CA LEU A 106 13.28 12.45 -4.79
C LEU A 106 12.26 13.07 -5.73
N LYS A 107 12.75 13.56 -6.88
CA LYS A 107 11.86 14.15 -7.89
C LYS A 107 10.79 13.09 -8.16
N PRO A 108 9.50 13.44 -8.01
CA PRO A 108 8.44 12.46 -8.25
C PRO A 108 8.60 11.92 -9.67
N SER A 109 8.37 10.62 -9.82
CA SER A 109 8.42 9.99 -11.14
C SER A 109 7.40 10.64 -12.08
N PRO A 110 7.64 10.64 -13.40
CA PRO A 110 6.70 11.16 -14.38
C PRO A 110 5.29 10.58 -14.20
N GLU A 111 5.19 9.31 -13.84
CA GLU A 111 3.94 8.61 -13.56
C GLU A 111 3.24 9.15 -12.31
N THR A 112 3.99 9.43 -11.24
CA THR A 112 3.45 10.05 -10.03
C THR A 112 2.84 11.41 -10.34
N ILE A 113 3.55 12.23 -11.11
CA ILE A 113 3.08 13.56 -11.52
C ILE A 113 1.82 13.43 -12.39
N ALA A 114 1.79 12.44 -13.31
CA ALA A 114 0.65 12.21 -14.19
C ALA A 114 -0.59 11.74 -13.41
N ILE A 115 -0.41 10.86 -12.42
CA ILE A 115 -1.48 10.41 -11.52
C ILE A 115 -2.08 11.59 -10.75
N GLU A 116 -1.25 12.45 -10.15
CA GLU A 116 -1.70 13.59 -9.36
C GLU A 116 -2.45 14.65 -10.18
N LYS A 117 -2.04 14.84 -11.44
CA LYS A 117 -2.67 15.80 -12.37
C LYS A 117 -3.89 15.23 -13.07
N SER A 118 -4.06 13.91 -13.07
CA SER A 118 -5.16 13.24 -13.77
C SER A 118 -6.50 13.54 -13.11
N LYS A 119 -7.53 13.62 -13.95
CA LYS A 119 -8.91 13.53 -13.51
C LYS A 119 -9.15 12.20 -12.78
N LYS A 120 -10.01 12.23 -11.76
CA LYS A 120 -10.44 11.04 -11.00
C LYS A 120 -11.79 10.58 -11.55
N VAL A 121 -11.95 9.28 -11.69
CA VAL A 121 -13.17 8.67 -12.21
C VAL A 121 -13.61 7.51 -11.32
N TYR A 122 -14.91 7.24 -11.33
CA TYR A 122 -15.46 6.00 -10.83
C TYR A 122 -15.31 4.93 -11.92
N ALA A 123 -14.67 3.81 -11.60
CA ALA A 123 -14.49 2.73 -12.56
C ALA A 123 -14.59 1.35 -11.91
N ILE A 124 -15.10 0.38 -12.67
CA ILE A 124 -15.12 -1.03 -12.30
C ILE A 124 -13.96 -1.73 -12.99
N PHE A 125 -13.10 -2.37 -12.21
CA PHE A 125 -12.01 -3.19 -12.72
C PHE A 125 -12.50 -4.60 -13.08
N ARG A 126 -12.01 -5.15 -14.20
CA ARG A 126 -12.18 -6.55 -14.62
C ARG A 126 -10.85 -7.13 -15.07
N ASN A 127 -10.51 -8.31 -14.55
CA ASN A 127 -9.42 -9.14 -15.07
C ASN A 127 -10.01 -10.07 -16.14
N LEU A 128 -9.59 -9.91 -17.39
CA LEU A 128 -10.16 -10.63 -18.54
C LEU A 128 -9.58 -12.04 -18.71
N GLN A 129 -8.42 -12.32 -18.13
CA GLN A 129 -7.79 -13.64 -18.21
C GLN A 129 -8.13 -14.53 -17.02
N GLN A 130 -7.95 -14.00 -15.81
CA GLN A 130 -8.10 -14.74 -14.56
C GLN A 130 -9.30 -14.19 -13.84
N LYS A 131 -10.44 -14.86 -14.04
CA LYS A 131 -11.71 -14.48 -13.43
C LYS A 131 -11.54 -14.46 -11.90
N ASP A 132 -11.95 -13.36 -11.29
CA ASP A 132 -11.94 -13.13 -9.84
C ASP A 132 -10.55 -13.01 -9.18
N GLU A 133 -9.46 -12.93 -9.97
CA GLU A 133 -8.11 -12.69 -9.43
C GLU A 133 -7.83 -11.18 -9.24
N ASP A 134 -7.30 -10.85 -8.07
CA ASP A 134 -6.93 -9.51 -7.70
C ASP A 134 -5.53 -9.14 -8.20
N VAL A 135 -5.31 -7.86 -8.42
CA VAL A 135 -4.04 -7.36 -8.94
C VAL A 135 -3.47 -6.31 -8.02
N HIS A 136 -2.17 -6.45 -7.76
CA HIS A 136 -1.41 -5.54 -6.93
C HIS A 136 -0.18 -5.08 -7.68
N PHE A 137 -0.03 -3.77 -7.86
CA PHE A 137 1.08 -3.20 -8.60
C PHE A 137 1.41 -1.77 -8.13
N ASN A 138 2.65 -1.35 -8.35
CA ASN A 138 3.13 -0.01 -8.02
C ASN A 138 3.40 0.77 -9.30
N VAL A 139 2.75 1.92 -9.46
CA VAL A 139 3.02 2.82 -10.59
C VAL A 139 3.69 4.09 -10.08
N GLY A 140 4.88 4.37 -10.61
CA GLY A 140 5.64 5.57 -10.28
C GLY A 140 6.32 5.55 -8.91
N GLY A 141 6.34 4.43 -8.18
CA GLY A 141 7.04 4.30 -6.90
C GLY A 141 6.27 4.85 -5.70
N LYS A 142 5.34 5.79 -5.91
CA LYS A 142 4.55 6.43 -4.83
C LYS A 142 3.23 5.72 -4.54
N TYR A 143 2.51 5.26 -5.57
CA TYR A 143 1.16 4.72 -5.42
C TYR A 143 1.13 3.22 -5.64
N TRP A 144 0.58 2.50 -4.67
CA TRP A 144 0.22 1.10 -4.78
C TRP A 144 -1.26 0.98 -5.12
N PHE A 145 -1.57 0.27 -6.20
CA PHE A 145 -2.94 -0.02 -6.60
C PHE A 145 -3.24 -1.48 -6.31
N HIS A 146 -4.33 -1.70 -5.57
CA HIS A 146 -4.87 -3.02 -5.31
C HIS A 146 -6.30 -3.07 -5.86
N LEU A 147 -6.51 -3.83 -6.93
CA LEU A 147 -7.78 -3.89 -7.65
C LEU A 147 -8.37 -5.30 -7.54
N TRP A 148 -9.54 -5.38 -6.93
CA TRP A 148 -10.42 -6.53 -6.87
C TRP A 148 -11.45 -6.43 -8.01
N PRO A 149 -11.63 -7.49 -8.81
CA PRO A 149 -12.64 -7.50 -9.86
C PRO A 149 -14.05 -7.17 -9.34
N GLY A 150 -14.80 -6.40 -10.11
CA GLY A 150 -16.22 -6.11 -9.83
C GLY A 150 -16.50 -5.07 -8.74
N LYS A 151 -15.48 -4.50 -8.09
CA LYS A 151 -15.64 -3.38 -7.16
C LYS A 151 -15.57 -2.04 -7.89
N VAL A 152 -16.21 -1.02 -7.32
CA VAL A 152 -16.16 0.36 -7.82
C VAL A 152 -15.01 1.10 -7.16
N TYR A 153 -14.14 1.69 -7.97
CA TYR A 153 -12.96 2.40 -7.52
C TYR A 153 -13.02 3.87 -7.89
N VAL A 154 -12.47 4.73 -7.02
CA VAL A 154 -11.96 6.04 -7.41
C VAL A 154 -10.51 5.87 -7.84
N ILE A 155 -10.27 5.97 -9.15
CA ILE A 155 -8.92 5.89 -9.73
C ILE A 155 -8.66 7.06 -10.69
N PRO A 156 -7.40 7.42 -10.92
CA PRO A 156 -7.06 8.41 -11.94
C PRO A 156 -7.31 7.84 -13.34
N GLU A 157 -7.92 8.62 -14.22
CA GLU A 157 -8.15 8.27 -15.63
C GLU A 157 -6.85 7.90 -16.36
N TRP A 158 -5.74 8.57 -16.03
CA TRP A 158 -4.43 8.24 -16.55
C TRP A 158 -4.02 6.78 -16.27
N LEU A 159 -4.36 6.23 -15.10
CA LEU A 159 -4.05 4.84 -14.76
C LEU A 159 -4.81 3.86 -15.67
N ILE A 160 -6.07 4.14 -15.96
CA ILE A 160 -6.88 3.33 -16.88
C ILE A 160 -6.19 3.27 -18.26
N ASN A 161 -5.79 4.42 -18.76
CA ASN A 161 -5.12 4.53 -20.06
C ASN A 161 -3.73 3.89 -20.06
N TYR A 162 -3.00 3.99 -18.94
CA TYR A 162 -1.73 3.30 -18.74
C TYR A 162 -1.92 1.78 -18.82
N CYS A 163 -2.85 1.22 -18.04
CA CYS A 163 -3.14 -0.22 -18.05
C CYS A 163 -3.66 -0.71 -19.40
N ARG A 164 -4.45 0.09 -20.13
CA ARG A 164 -4.86 -0.22 -21.52
C ARG A 164 -3.69 -0.36 -22.49
N ARG A 165 -2.53 0.25 -22.18
CA ARG A 165 -1.33 0.17 -23.02
C ARG A 165 -0.35 -0.91 -22.55
N THR A 166 -0.29 -1.16 -21.25
CA THR A 166 0.75 -2.01 -20.64
C THR A 166 0.25 -3.39 -20.25
N ALA A 167 -1.01 -3.54 -19.83
CA ALA A 167 -1.60 -4.81 -19.44
C ALA A 167 -2.15 -5.55 -20.67
N ILE A 168 -1.25 -5.90 -21.58
CA ILE A 168 -1.56 -6.61 -22.83
C ILE A 168 -0.87 -7.97 -22.82
N GLU A 169 -1.63 -9.02 -23.10
CA GLU A 169 -1.15 -10.38 -23.33
C GLU A 169 -0.76 -10.55 -24.81
N PRO A 170 0.45 -11.02 -25.14
CA PRO A 170 0.74 -11.51 -26.47
C PRO A 170 0.15 -12.90 -26.68
N ASN A 171 -0.73 -13.07 -27.69
CA ASN A 171 -1.13 -14.40 -28.13
C ASN A 171 -0.15 -14.93 -29.18
N TYR A 172 0.19 -16.21 -29.05
CA TYR A 172 1.04 -16.91 -29.99
C TYR A 172 0.24 -18.03 -30.65
N GLU A 173 0.32 -18.09 -31.97
CA GLU A 173 -0.28 -19.15 -32.78
C GLU A 173 0.82 -20.00 -33.39
N LYS A 174 0.58 -21.31 -33.46
CA LYS A 174 1.45 -22.18 -34.24
C LYS A 174 1.09 -22.07 -35.72
N LYS A 175 2.05 -21.64 -36.53
CA LYS A 175 1.90 -21.60 -37.99
C LYS A 175 2.92 -22.52 -38.62
N ILE A 176 2.44 -23.32 -39.57
CA ILE A 176 3.30 -24.11 -40.44
C ILE A 176 3.84 -23.15 -41.48
N LEU A 177 5.14 -22.85 -41.39
CA LEU A 177 5.81 -21.91 -42.30
C LEU A 177 6.89 -22.65 -43.08
N ARG A 178 7.08 -22.22 -44.32
CA ARG A 178 8.23 -22.59 -45.13
C ARG A 178 9.28 -21.50 -44.93
N THR A 179 10.38 -21.81 -44.26
CA THR A 179 11.48 -20.86 -44.07
C THR A 179 12.39 -20.89 -45.30
N LEU A 180 13.25 -19.88 -45.48
CA LEU A 180 14.23 -19.87 -46.58
C LEU A 180 15.15 -21.10 -46.55
N GLU A 181 15.41 -21.64 -45.36
CA GLU A 181 16.25 -22.82 -45.14
C GLU A 181 15.52 -24.12 -45.51
N THR A 182 14.25 -24.28 -45.10
CA THR A 182 13.47 -25.48 -45.45
C THR A 182 12.82 -25.42 -46.83
N ALA A 183 12.92 -24.27 -47.51
CA ALA A 183 12.47 -24.13 -48.89
C ALA A 183 13.24 -25.06 -49.85
N GLN A 184 14.50 -25.36 -49.55
CA GLN A 184 15.36 -26.22 -50.37
C GLN A 184 15.13 -27.72 -50.12
N THR A 185 14.62 -28.10 -48.95
CA THR A 185 14.40 -29.51 -48.55
C THR A 185 12.94 -29.96 -48.67
N ASP A 186 12.03 -29.06 -49.07
CA ASP A 186 10.56 -29.29 -49.15
C ASP A 186 9.92 -29.66 -47.79
N GLU A 187 10.60 -29.29 -46.70
CA GLU A 187 10.16 -29.53 -45.33
C GLU A 187 9.37 -28.34 -44.78
N TRP A 188 8.34 -28.65 -43.99
CA TRP A 188 7.50 -27.67 -43.32
C TRP A 188 7.80 -27.67 -41.83
N VAL A 189 8.06 -26.49 -41.25
CA VAL A 189 8.38 -26.34 -39.83
C VAL A 189 7.24 -25.65 -39.11
N GLU A 190 6.80 -26.21 -38.00
CA GLU A 190 5.84 -25.59 -37.10
C GLU A 190 6.57 -24.54 -36.26
N GLN A 191 6.23 -23.26 -36.45
CA GLN A 191 6.81 -22.15 -35.69
C GLN A 191 5.71 -21.43 -34.89
N SER A 192 6.00 -21.13 -33.63
CA SER A 192 5.16 -20.24 -32.83
C SER A 192 5.39 -18.80 -33.28
N VAL A 193 4.36 -18.19 -33.87
CA VAL A 193 4.38 -16.80 -34.34
C VAL A 193 3.43 -15.99 -33.49
N ARG A 194 3.83 -14.76 -33.11
CA ARG A 194 2.93 -13.84 -32.41
C ARG A 194 1.78 -13.47 -33.36
N ALA A 195 0.55 -13.71 -32.92
CA ALA A 195 -0.65 -13.42 -33.67
C ALA A 195 -1.20 -12.05 -33.23
N GLU A 196 -2.29 -12.04 -32.48
CA GLU A 196 -2.87 -10.82 -31.93
C GLU A 196 -2.48 -10.64 -30.45
N SER A 197 -2.76 -9.46 -29.92
CA SER A 197 -2.50 -9.15 -28.53
C SER A 197 -3.83 -8.78 -27.87
N GLU A 198 -4.13 -9.43 -26.75
CA GLU A 198 -5.39 -9.22 -26.03
C GLU A 198 -5.17 -8.36 -24.79
N GLN A 199 -6.18 -7.57 -24.45
CA GLN A 199 -6.14 -6.75 -23.25
C GLN A 199 -6.34 -7.65 -22.01
N ARG A 200 -5.40 -7.63 -21.07
CA ARG A 200 -5.50 -8.40 -19.81
C ARG A 200 -6.48 -7.75 -18.85
N TRP A 201 -6.47 -6.41 -18.77
CA TRP A 201 -7.25 -5.65 -17.79
C TRP A 201 -8.22 -4.67 -18.45
N SER A 202 -9.48 -4.73 -18.02
CA SER A 202 -10.55 -3.84 -18.48
C SER A 202 -11.01 -2.92 -17.35
N PHE A 203 -11.38 -1.70 -17.72
CA PHE A 203 -12.00 -0.73 -16.83
C PHE A 203 -13.27 -0.19 -17.47
N GLU A 204 -14.39 -0.33 -16.76
CA GLU A 204 -15.67 0.26 -17.12
C GLU A 204 -15.86 1.55 -16.33
N THR A 205 -15.79 2.70 -17.01
CA THR A 205 -15.94 4.01 -16.38
C THR A 205 -17.42 4.31 -16.14
N LEU A 206 -17.79 4.56 -14.88
CA LEU A 206 -19.16 4.87 -14.48
C LEU A 206 -19.44 6.37 -14.50
N GLY A 207 -18.41 7.21 -14.33
CA GLY A 207 -18.55 8.66 -14.32
C GLY A 207 -17.37 9.35 -13.64
N ASP A 208 -17.50 10.66 -13.46
CA ASP A 208 -16.47 11.49 -12.87
C ASP A 208 -16.55 11.48 -11.35
N ALA A 209 -15.39 11.37 -10.69
CA ALA A 209 -15.30 11.48 -9.24
C ALA A 209 -14.91 12.92 -8.82
N PRO A 210 -15.30 13.36 -7.61
CA PRO A 210 -14.87 14.64 -7.07
C PRO A 210 -13.34 14.78 -7.06
N LYS A 211 -12.84 16.01 -7.30
CA LYS A 211 -11.39 16.26 -7.40
C LYS A 211 -10.64 15.93 -6.09
N ASP A 212 -11.30 16.10 -4.97
CA ASP A 212 -10.82 15.86 -3.62
C ASP A 212 -10.99 14.40 -3.16
N ALA A 213 -11.70 13.55 -3.90
CA ALA A 213 -11.92 12.16 -3.52
C ALA A 213 -10.60 11.37 -3.39
N SER A 214 -10.45 10.63 -2.30
CA SER A 214 -9.29 9.75 -2.09
C SER A 214 -9.31 8.57 -3.06
N PHE A 215 -8.13 8.11 -3.50
CA PHE A 215 -8.03 6.87 -4.27
C PHE A 215 -8.40 5.67 -3.41
N GLY A 216 -9.13 4.72 -3.98
CA GLY A 216 -9.54 3.51 -3.27
C GLY A 216 -10.89 3.00 -3.71
N ILE A 217 -11.49 2.16 -2.87
CA ILE A 217 -12.77 1.52 -3.13
C ILE A 217 -13.90 2.36 -2.56
N VAL A 218 -14.96 2.50 -3.36
CA VAL A 218 -16.21 3.06 -2.89
C VAL A 218 -17.03 1.94 -2.27
N VAL A 219 -17.21 2.00 -0.96
CA VAL A 219 -18.06 1.06 -0.19
C VAL A 219 -19.46 1.63 0.01
N ASP A 220 -19.62 2.95 -0.12
CA ASP A 220 -20.88 3.64 0.09
C ASP A 220 -21.80 3.56 -1.14
N SER A 221 -22.99 3.02 -0.93
CA SER A 221 -24.01 2.81 -1.97
C SER A 221 -24.70 4.10 -2.40
N ASP A 222 -24.65 5.18 -1.62
CA ASP A 222 -25.27 6.46 -1.98
C ASP A 222 -24.43 7.25 -2.98
N ILE A 223 -23.10 7.11 -2.94
CA ILE A 223 -22.15 7.69 -3.93
C ILE A 223 -22.35 7.06 -5.32
N LEU A 224 -22.81 5.81 -5.37
CA LEU A 224 -23.11 5.10 -6.62
C LEU A 224 -24.43 5.53 -7.28
N LYS A 225 -25.33 6.18 -6.54
CA LYS A 225 -26.63 6.64 -7.06
C LYS A 225 -26.57 8.08 -7.59
N SER A 226 -25.61 8.88 -7.13
CA SER A 226 -25.47 10.30 -7.52
C SER A 226 -24.65 10.52 -8.79
N SER A 227 -24.07 9.47 -9.38
CA SER A 227 -23.24 9.53 -10.60
C SER A 227 -23.97 9.08 -11.88
N LYS A 228 -25.29 8.88 -11.83
CA LYS A 228 -26.14 8.65 -13.02
C LYS A 228 -26.74 9.93 -13.56
#